data_AF-A0A314LCC6-F1
#
_entry.id   AF-A0A314LCC6-F1
#
_cell.length_a   1.000
_cell.length_b   1.000
_cell.length_c   1.000
_cell.angle_alpha   90.00
_cell.angle_beta   90.00
_cell.angle_gamma   90.00
#
_symmetry.space_group_name_H-M   'P 1'
#
loop_
_entity.id
_entity.type
_entity.pdbx_description
1 polymer ?
#
loop_
_entity_poly.entity_id
_entity_poly.type
_entity_poly.pdbx_seq_one_letter_code
_entity_poly.pdbx_strand_id
1 'polypeptide(L)'
;MGALFKARQVTIWTDVDGVYSADPRKVSEAVILKTLSYQEAWEMSYLGANVLHPRTIVPIMQYDILIVIKSTFNLSAPGTMNSRSTDNEYEDGQRSTFPVKGFATIDNVALVSVEGTGMTGVLGTASEIFAAVKDVGANVVMISQASNEHSACFSVPEKEVKAVADVLES
;
A
#
# COMPACT_ATOMS: atom_id res chain seq x y z
N MET A 1 -16.22 9.40 -12.11
CA MET A 1 -17.56 9.04 -12.59
C MET A 1 -18.49 8.61 -11.46
N GLY A 2 -18.20 7.55 -10.68
CA GLY A 2 -19.09 7.09 -9.60
C GLY A 2 -19.55 8.19 -8.63
N ALA A 3 -18.60 8.99 -8.13
CA ALA A 3 -18.90 10.14 -7.27
C ALA A 3 -19.78 11.21 -7.94
N LEU A 4 -19.52 11.54 -9.21
CA LEU A 4 -20.30 12.55 -9.96
C LEU A 4 -21.76 12.13 -10.12
N PHE A 5 -22.01 10.84 -10.33
CA PHE A 5 -23.35 10.29 -10.46
C PHE A 5 -24.01 9.92 -9.13
N LYS A 6 -23.37 10.21 -7.99
CA LYS A 6 -23.82 9.78 -6.65
C LYS A 6 -24.18 8.29 -6.61
N ALA A 7 -23.34 7.47 -7.26
CA ALA A 7 -23.58 6.04 -7.36
C ALA A 7 -23.55 5.40 -5.97
N ARG A 8 -24.52 4.54 -5.66
CA ARG A 8 -24.53 3.77 -4.40
C ARG A 8 -23.39 2.75 -4.35
N GLN A 9 -22.95 2.27 -5.51
CA GLN A 9 -21.97 1.21 -5.65
C GLN A 9 -21.17 1.39 -6.95
N VAL A 10 -19.88 1.07 -6.89
CA VAL A 10 -18.97 0.93 -8.04
C VAL A 10 -18.45 -0.51 -8.06
N THR A 11 -18.63 -1.18 -9.19
CA THR A 11 -18.08 -2.52 -9.40
C THR A 11 -16.82 -2.43 -10.26
N ILE A 12 -15.72 -2.98 -9.76
CA ILE A 12 -14.46 -3.11 -10.50
C ILE A 12 -14.38 -4.54 -11.02
N TRP A 13 -14.40 -4.66 -12.34
CA TRP A 13 -14.29 -5.93 -13.04
C TRP A 13 -12.82 -6.16 -13.41
N THR A 14 -12.27 -7.29 -12.99
CA THR A 14 -10.86 -7.65 -13.19
C THR A 14 -10.73 -9.12 -13.58
N ASP A 15 -9.51 -9.58 -13.80
CA ASP A 15 -9.15 -10.97 -14.10
C ASP A 15 -9.07 -11.90 -12.87
N VAL A 16 -9.21 -11.36 -11.67
CA VAL A 16 -9.19 -12.09 -10.39
C VAL A 16 -10.56 -12.10 -9.70
N ASP A 17 -10.82 -13.16 -8.93
CA ASP A 17 -12.11 -13.41 -8.28
C ASP A 17 -12.42 -12.47 -7.10
N GLY A 18 -11.45 -11.66 -6.68
CA GLY A 18 -11.55 -10.70 -5.59
C GLY A 18 -10.17 -10.22 -5.16
N VAL A 19 -10.11 -9.56 -4.00
CA VAL A 19 -8.83 -9.32 -3.30
C VAL A 19 -8.48 -10.57 -2.52
N TYR A 20 -7.28 -11.10 -2.75
CA TYR A 20 -6.75 -12.25 -2.02
C TYR A 20 -5.99 -11.81 -0.77
N SER A 21 -5.90 -12.70 0.22
CA SER A 21 -5.11 -12.51 1.45
C SER A 21 -3.61 -12.43 1.20
N ALA A 22 -3.11 -12.94 0.07
CA ALA A 22 -1.75 -12.78 -0.41
C ALA A 22 -1.77 -12.93 -1.94
N ASP A 23 -0.66 -12.67 -2.64
CA ASP A 23 -0.57 -12.95 -4.08
C ASP A 23 -0.72 -14.47 -4.31
N PRO A 24 -1.79 -14.95 -4.98
CA PRO A 24 -2.02 -16.38 -5.20
C PRO A 24 -0.95 -17.02 -6.09
N ARG A 25 -0.15 -16.22 -6.82
CA ARG A 25 1.00 -16.71 -7.61
C ARG A 25 2.20 -17.05 -6.74
N LYS A 26 2.29 -16.46 -5.54
CA LYS A 26 3.37 -16.69 -4.56
C LYS A 26 2.93 -17.63 -3.44
N VAL A 27 1.65 -17.57 -3.05
CA VAL A 27 1.07 -18.36 -1.95
C VAL A 27 -0.16 -19.09 -2.45
N SER A 28 -0.06 -20.41 -2.66
CA SER A 28 -1.16 -21.24 -3.16
C SER A 28 -2.38 -21.28 -2.24
N GLU A 29 -2.16 -21.09 -0.95
CA GLU A 29 -3.17 -21.10 0.11
C GLU A 29 -3.85 -19.73 0.30
N ALA A 30 -3.57 -18.76 -0.57
CA ALA A 30 -4.21 -17.46 -0.53
C ALA A 30 -5.73 -17.59 -0.70
N VAL A 31 -6.49 -16.91 0.15
CA VAL A 31 -7.96 -16.97 0.16
C VAL A 31 -8.56 -15.63 -0.24
N ILE A 32 -9.73 -15.65 -0.88
CA ILE A 32 -10.45 -14.43 -1.23
C ILE A 32 -11.00 -13.79 0.04
N LEU A 33 -10.69 -12.51 0.24
CA LEU A 33 -11.24 -11.71 1.33
C LEU A 33 -12.68 -11.35 1.01
N LYS A 34 -13.61 -11.72 1.90
CA LYS A 34 -15.03 -11.41 1.75
C LYS A 34 -15.29 -9.92 1.90
N THR A 35 -14.67 -9.32 2.92
CA THR A 35 -14.79 -7.91 3.25
C THR A 35 -13.44 -7.29 3.52
N LEU A 36 -13.30 -6.02 3.14
CA LEU A 36 -12.10 -5.21 3.34
C LEU A 36 -12.55 -3.78 3.61
N SER A 37 -12.06 -3.12 4.64
CA SER A 37 -12.39 -1.71 4.89
C SER A 37 -11.74 -0.80 3.84
N TYR A 38 -12.21 0.45 3.71
CA TYR A 38 -11.56 1.43 2.83
C TYR A 38 -10.08 1.63 3.18
N GLN A 39 -9.75 1.65 4.47
CA GLN A 39 -8.37 1.84 4.93
C GLN A 39 -7.52 0.62 4.61
N GLU A 40 -8.01 -0.59 4.87
CA GLU A 40 -7.30 -1.83 4.52
C GLU A 40 -7.07 -1.95 3.01
N ALA A 41 -8.09 -1.62 2.21
CA ALA A 41 -7.97 -1.62 0.75
C ALA A 41 -6.95 -0.58 0.27
N TRP A 42 -6.93 0.61 0.88
CA TRP A 42 -5.99 1.67 0.54
C TRP A 42 -4.55 1.28 0.85
N GLU A 43 -4.29 0.76 2.05
CA GLU A 43 -2.97 0.27 2.47
C GLU A 43 -2.49 -0.87 1.58
N MET A 44 -3.32 -1.87 1.33
CA MET A 44 -2.96 -2.97 0.42
C MET A 44 -2.60 -2.47 -0.97
N SER A 45 -3.37 -1.52 -1.51
CA SER A 45 -3.11 -0.93 -2.83
C SER A 45 -1.79 -0.16 -2.86
N TYR A 46 -1.46 0.55 -1.78
CA TYR A 46 -0.23 1.31 -1.66
C TYR A 46 0.99 0.38 -1.49
N LEU A 47 0.82 -0.74 -0.80
CA LEU A 47 1.86 -1.73 -0.49
C LEU A 47 2.02 -2.84 -1.56
N GLY A 48 1.48 -2.63 -2.77
CA GLY A 48 1.75 -3.50 -3.92
C GLY A 48 0.68 -4.55 -4.24
N ALA A 49 -0.48 -4.56 -3.56
CA ALA A 49 -1.60 -5.38 -3.99
C ALA A 49 -2.27 -4.77 -5.23
N ASN A 50 -1.86 -5.23 -6.41
CA ASN A 50 -2.18 -4.66 -7.73
C ASN A 50 -3.66 -4.74 -8.20
N VAL A 51 -4.61 -5.11 -7.32
CA VAL A 51 -6.03 -5.24 -7.69
C VAL A 51 -6.73 -3.88 -7.74
N LEU A 52 -6.26 -2.92 -6.93
CA LEU A 52 -6.82 -1.57 -6.86
C LEU A 52 -5.70 -0.55 -6.94
N HIS A 53 -5.96 0.55 -7.65
CA HIS A 53 -5.05 1.68 -7.66
C HIS A 53 -5.41 2.64 -6.51
N PRO A 54 -4.46 3.14 -5.69
CA PRO A 54 -4.76 4.00 -4.54
C PRO A 54 -5.60 5.25 -4.89
N ARG A 55 -5.36 5.86 -6.05
CA ARG A 55 -6.14 7.01 -6.56
C ARG A 55 -7.62 6.70 -6.82
N THR A 56 -7.99 5.44 -7.00
CA THR A 56 -9.38 5.02 -7.18
C THR A 56 -10.12 4.99 -5.83
N ILE A 57 -9.42 4.65 -4.75
CA ILE A 57 -10.02 4.48 -3.41
C ILE A 57 -10.32 5.82 -2.76
N VAL A 58 -9.46 6.84 -2.94
CA VAL A 58 -9.62 8.17 -2.33
C VAL A 58 -11.01 8.79 -2.55
N PRO A 59 -11.52 8.95 -3.79
CA PRO A 59 -12.86 9.50 -3.99
C PRO A 59 -13.93 8.57 -3.45
N ILE A 60 -13.73 7.26 -3.52
CA ILE A 60 -14.72 6.30 -3.04
C ILE A 60 -14.90 6.40 -1.52
N MET A 61 -13.80 6.56 -0.78
CA MET A 61 -13.82 6.81 0.65
C MET A 61 -14.48 8.17 0.99
N GLN A 62 -14.16 9.24 0.25
CA GLN A 62 -14.72 10.58 0.48
C GLN A 62 -16.24 10.66 0.29
N TYR A 63 -16.75 9.96 -0.73
CA TYR A 63 -18.19 9.94 -1.06
C TYR A 63 -18.89 8.70 -0.51
N ASP A 64 -18.17 7.87 0.23
CA ASP A 64 -18.64 6.65 0.89
C ASP A 64 -19.44 5.74 -0.04
N ILE A 65 -18.81 5.42 -1.18
CA ILE A 65 -19.38 4.61 -2.24
C ILE A 65 -18.96 3.15 -2.04
N LEU A 66 -19.91 2.21 -2.09
CA LEU A 66 -19.56 0.80 -1.94
C LEU A 66 -18.71 0.32 -3.13
N ILE A 67 -17.57 -0.33 -2.87
CA ILE A 67 -16.77 -1.01 -3.91
C ILE A 67 -17.08 -2.50 -3.90
N VAL A 68 -17.28 -3.07 -5.08
CA VAL A 68 -17.32 -4.53 -5.27
C VAL A 68 -16.30 -4.92 -6.33
N ILE A 69 -15.42 -5.86 -6.01
CA ILE A 69 -14.44 -6.41 -6.95
C ILE A 69 -14.94 -7.77 -7.40
N LYS A 70 -15.04 -7.97 -8.73
CA LYS A 70 -15.49 -9.24 -9.32
C LYS A 70 -14.63 -9.63 -10.52
N SER A 71 -14.58 -10.93 -10.79
CA SER A 71 -13.91 -11.49 -11.96
C SER A 71 -14.80 -11.43 -13.19
N THR A 72 -14.23 -11.02 -14.33
CA THR A 72 -14.89 -11.15 -15.65
C THR A 72 -14.92 -12.60 -16.13
N PHE A 73 -14.03 -13.46 -15.63
CA PHE A 73 -13.91 -14.86 -16.03
C PHE A 73 -14.73 -15.81 -15.15
N ASN A 74 -15.04 -15.39 -13.92
CA ASN A 74 -15.81 -16.19 -12.96
C ASN A 74 -16.96 -15.38 -12.35
N LEU A 75 -18.11 -15.36 -13.03
CA LEU A 75 -19.28 -14.56 -12.62
C LEU A 75 -19.95 -15.06 -11.33
N SER A 76 -19.77 -16.34 -10.98
CA SER A 76 -20.32 -16.95 -9.77
C SER A 76 -19.45 -16.71 -8.53
N ALA A 77 -18.22 -16.18 -8.69
CA ALA A 77 -17.38 -15.82 -7.56
C ALA A 77 -18.08 -14.77 -6.68
N PRO A 78 -17.99 -14.91 -5.35
CA PRO A 78 -18.62 -13.97 -4.41
C PRO A 78 -18.02 -12.56 -4.51
N GLY A 79 -16.77 -12.43 -4.96
CA GLY A 79 -16.07 -11.15 -5.00
C GLY A 79 -15.57 -10.71 -3.63
N THR A 80 -15.03 -9.49 -3.60
CA THR A 80 -14.72 -8.76 -2.36
C THR A 80 -15.58 -7.50 -2.30
N MET A 81 -16.26 -7.29 -1.18
CA MET A 81 -17.08 -6.10 -0.95
C MET A 81 -16.42 -5.21 0.11
N ASN A 82 -16.37 -3.90 -0.14
CA ASN A 82 -15.92 -2.98 0.88
C ASN A 82 -17.05 -2.68 1.87
N SER A 83 -16.79 -2.84 3.16
CA SER A 83 -17.70 -2.41 4.23
C SER A 83 -17.20 -1.09 4.80
N ARG A 84 -18.10 -0.12 4.96
CA ARG A 84 -17.87 1.07 5.81
C ARG A 84 -17.29 0.57 7.14
N SER A 85 -16.25 1.25 7.63
CA SER A 85 -15.48 0.89 8.83
C SER A 85 -16.38 0.25 9.87
N THR A 86 -16.08 -1.00 10.23
CA THR A 86 -16.72 -1.68 11.34
C THR A 86 -16.15 -1.14 12.65
N ASP A 87 -16.39 0.14 12.93
CA ASP A 87 -16.35 0.64 14.33
C ASP A 87 -17.51 0.04 15.15
N ASN A 88 -18.44 -0.65 14.47
CA ASN A 88 -19.53 -1.42 15.04
C ASN A 88 -19.34 -2.95 14.88
N GLU A 89 -18.14 -3.49 15.11
CA GLU A 89 -18.01 -4.92 15.52
C GLU A 89 -18.51 -5.15 16.98
N TYR A 90 -19.52 -4.39 17.41
CA TYR A 90 -20.22 -4.55 18.68
C TYR A 90 -21.59 -5.24 18.53
N GLU A 91 -22.06 -5.44 17.30
CA GLU A 91 -23.27 -6.22 17.03
C GLU A 91 -22.88 -7.54 16.35
N ASP A 92 -23.04 -8.63 17.12
CA ASP A 92 -22.87 -10.03 16.74
C ASP A 92 -21.45 -10.63 16.80
N GLY A 93 -20.84 -10.67 18.00
CA GLY A 93 -20.07 -11.81 18.52
C GLY A 93 -18.84 -12.36 17.77
N GLN A 94 -18.52 -11.89 16.57
CA GLN A 94 -17.42 -12.32 15.73
C GLN A 94 -16.40 -11.19 15.67
N ARG A 95 -15.61 -11.06 16.74
CA ARG A 95 -14.24 -10.55 16.57
C ARG A 95 -13.64 -11.31 15.38
N SER A 96 -13.13 -10.61 14.38
CA SER A 96 -12.14 -11.24 13.51
C SER A 96 -11.03 -11.73 14.46
N THR A 97 -10.96 -13.04 14.68
CA THR A 97 -10.00 -13.63 15.63
C THR A 97 -8.55 -13.41 15.20
N PHE A 98 -8.35 -12.87 14.00
CA PHE A 98 -7.07 -12.60 13.39
C PHE A 98 -6.99 -11.10 13.03
N PRO A 99 -6.06 -10.34 13.65
CA PRO A 99 -5.87 -8.92 13.36
C PRO A 99 -5.26 -8.67 11.98
N VAL A 100 -4.68 -9.69 11.35
CA VAL A 100 -4.07 -9.62 10.02
C VAL A 100 -5.01 -10.26 9.00
N LYS A 101 -5.53 -9.47 8.06
CA LYS A 101 -6.39 -9.96 6.97
C LYS A 101 -5.61 -10.36 5.73
N GLY A 102 -4.43 -9.77 5.49
CA GLY A 102 -3.63 -10.12 4.33
C GLY A 102 -2.23 -9.54 4.34
N PHE A 103 -1.45 -9.98 3.35
CA PHE A 103 -0.06 -9.62 3.10
C PHE A 103 0.05 -9.03 1.70
N ALA A 104 0.72 -7.90 1.59
CA ALA A 104 1.09 -7.27 0.33
C ALA A 104 2.62 -7.12 0.27
N THR A 105 3.18 -7.23 -0.92
CA THR A 105 4.63 -7.14 -1.13
C THR A 105 4.92 -6.14 -2.24
N ILE A 106 5.92 -5.29 -2.02
CA ILE A 106 6.51 -4.46 -3.08
C ILE A 106 7.81 -5.15 -3.51
N ASP A 107 7.85 -5.63 -4.74
CA ASP A 107 9.04 -6.26 -5.32
C ASP A 107 10.00 -5.21 -5.93
N ASN A 108 11.26 -5.60 -6.16
CA ASN A 108 12.27 -4.79 -6.84
C ASN A 108 12.54 -3.44 -6.14
N VAL A 109 12.72 -3.49 -4.82
CA VAL A 109 13.12 -2.36 -3.99
C VAL A 109 14.50 -2.62 -3.40
N ALA A 110 15.32 -1.58 -3.37
CA ALA A 110 16.61 -1.59 -2.68
C ALA A 110 16.51 -0.76 -1.39
N LEU A 111 17.19 -1.22 -0.34
CA LEU A 111 17.33 -0.51 0.92
C LEU A 111 18.62 0.32 0.90
N VAL A 112 18.50 1.60 1.21
CA VAL A 112 19.61 2.55 1.32
C VAL A 112 19.72 2.97 2.78
N SER A 113 20.89 2.72 3.38
CA SER A 113 21.24 3.20 4.72
C SER A 113 22.32 4.25 4.58
N VAL A 114 22.02 5.48 5.00
CA VAL A 114 23.00 6.56 5.12
C VAL A 114 23.40 6.63 6.58
N GLU A 115 24.69 6.46 6.87
CA GLU A 115 25.24 6.47 8.21
C GLU A 115 26.40 7.45 8.31
N GLY A 116 26.45 8.25 9.37
CA GLY A 116 27.52 9.23 9.52
C GLY A 116 27.58 9.86 10.91
N THR A 117 28.80 10.05 11.41
CA THR A 117 29.05 10.76 12.67
C THR A 117 28.63 12.24 12.60
N GLY A 118 28.57 12.81 11.40
CA GLY A 118 28.10 14.18 11.14
C GLY A 118 26.57 14.36 11.14
N MET A 119 25.79 13.27 11.31
CA MET A 119 24.33 13.36 11.35
C MET A 119 23.79 13.76 12.73
N THR A 120 24.60 13.62 13.78
CA THR A 120 24.20 13.81 15.18
C THR A 120 24.20 15.27 15.58
N GLY A 121 23.07 15.76 16.10
CA GLY A 121 22.89 17.15 16.50
C GLY A 121 22.89 18.16 15.34
N VAL A 122 22.95 17.70 14.08
CA VAL A 122 22.93 18.55 12.88
C VAL A 122 21.51 18.58 12.31
N LEU A 123 20.88 19.75 12.41
CA LEU A 123 19.59 20.00 11.78
C LEU A 123 19.74 20.08 10.27
N GLY A 124 18.87 19.39 9.53
CA GLY A 124 18.79 19.50 8.07
C GLY A 124 19.31 18.29 7.30
N THR A 125 20.04 17.37 7.94
CA THR A 125 20.62 16.17 7.29
C THR A 125 19.60 15.36 6.49
N ALA A 126 18.41 15.10 7.06
CA ALA A 126 17.36 14.39 6.33
C ALA A 126 16.88 15.17 5.10
N SER A 127 16.81 16.50 5.19
CA SER A 127 16.44 17.35 4.05
C SER A 127 17.50 17.31 2.95
N GLU A 128 18.78 17.29 3.30
CA GLU A 128 19.89 17.20 2.35
C GLU A 128 19.89 15.85 1.62
N ILE A 129 19.74 14.75 2.38
CA ILE A 129 19.63 13.40 1.82
C ILE A 129 18.48 13.32 0.79
N PHE A 130 17.27 13.73 1.18
CA PHE A 130 16.12 13.63 0.27
C PHE A 130 16.13 14.68 -0.85
N ALA A 131 16.86 15.78 -0.70
CA ALA A 131 17.13 16.70 -1.80
C ALA A 131 18.04 16.06 -2.86
N ALA A 132 19.14 15.43 -2.44
CA ALA A 132 20.04 14.71 -3.36
C ALA A 132 19.32 13.57 -4.09
N VAL A 133 18.51 12.78 -3.38
CA VAL A 133 17.68 11.71 -3.97
C VAL A 133 16.68 12.29 -5.00
N LYS A 134 16.09 13.45 -4.71
CA LYS A 134 15.18 14.14 -5.63
C LYS A 134 15.91 14.65 -6.88
N ASP A 135 17.14 15.12 -6.77
CA ASP A 135 17.91 15.66 -7.91
C ASP A 135 18.20 14.60 -8.98
N VAL A 136 18.32 13.33 -8.59
CA VAL A 136 18.41 12.19 -9.50
C VAL A 136 17.05 11.64 -9.95
N GLY A 137 15.95 12.23 -9.47
CA GLY A 137 14.58 11.85 -9.83
C GLY A 137 14.13 10.51 -9.26
N ALA A 138 14.78 10.01 -8.21
CA ALA A 138 14.43 8.73 -7.61
C ALA A 138 13.22 8.83 -6.68
N ASN A 139 12.38 7.80 -6.67
CA ASN A 139 11.19 7.74 -5.83
C ASN A 139 11.46 7.01 -4.52
N VAL A 140 11.22 7.66 -3.39
CA VAL A 140 11.31 7.02 -2.07
C VAL A 140 10.01 6.26 -1.79
N VAL A 141 10.12 4.96 -1.54
CA VAL A 141 8.97 4.06 -1.33
C VAL A 141 8.61 3.98 0.16
N MET A 142 9.61 3.83 1.03
CA MET A 142 9.46 3.76 2.48
C MET A 142 10.61 4.50 3.15
N ILE A 143 10.34 5.13 4.30
CA ILE A 143 11.36 5.71 5.17
C ILE A 143 11.25 5.02 6.53
N SER A 144 12.40 4.61 7.07
CA SER A 144 12.54 4.05 8.41
C SER A 144 13.76 4.66 9.07
N GLN A 145 13.56 5.42 10.13
CA GLN A 145 14.67 5.98 10.91
C GLN A 145 14.65 5.35 12.29
N ALA A 146 15.79 4.80 12.73
CA ALA A 146 15.97 4.46 14.13
C ALA A 146 16.04 5.75 14.97
N SER A 147 15.70 5.68 16.25
CA SER A 147 15.73 6.85 17.15
C SER A 147 17.15 7.35 17.48
N ASN A 148 18.18 6.77 16.86
CA ASN A 148 19.53 7.29 16.92
C ASN A 148 19.73 8.30 15.77
N GLU A 149 20.40 9.40 16.05
CA GLU A 149 20.68 10.45 15.06
C GLU A 149 21.86 10.09 14.15
N HIS A 150 22.16 8.79 14.00
CA HIS A 150 23.33 8.29 13.30
C HIS A 150 23.01 7.69 11.94
N SER A 151 21.75 7.38 11.67
CA SER A 151 21.37 6.76 10.40
C SER A 151 19.99 7.19 9.91
N ALA A 152 19.86 7.25 8.59
CA ALA A 152 18.59 7.35 7.89
C ALA A 152 18.48 6.17 6.92
N CYS A 153 17.42 5.40 7.03
CA CYS A 153 17.18 4.25 6.17
C CYS A 153 15.92 4.47 5.36
N PHE A 154 15.99 4.21 4.06
CA PHE A 154 14.86 4.36 3.16
C PHE A 154 14.97 3.38 2.00
N SER A 155 13.87 3.13 1.30
CA SER A 155 13.85 2.26 0.13
C SER A 155 13.52 3.02 -1.14
N VAL A 156 14.14 2.58 -2.24
CA VAL A 156 13.95 3.10 -3.59
C VAL A 156 13.74 1.93 -4.56
N PRO A 157 13.13 2.13 -5.75
CA PRO A 157 13.15 1.13 -6.81
C PRO A 157 14.58 0.65 -7.10
N GLU A 158 14.77 -0.65 -7.25
CA GLU A 158 16.09 -1.27 -7.42
C GLU A 158 16.87 -0.68 -8.60
N LYS A 159 16.18 -0.34 -9.69
CA LYS A 159 16.75 0.32 -10.87
C LYS A 159 17.35 1.73 -10.60
N GLU A 160 16.94 2.39 -9.52
CA GLU A 160 17.35 3.75 -9.16
C GLU A 160 18.50 3.75 -8.14
N VAL A 161 18.79 2.62 -7.50
CA VAL A 161 19.76 2.53 -6.38
C VAL A 161 21.15 3.04 -6.75
N LYS A 162 21.61 2.77 -7.98
CA LYS A 162 22.94 3.18 -8.43
C LYS A 162 23.08 4.70 -8.48
N ALA A 163 22.10 5.38 -9.09
CA ALA A 163 22.09 6.83 -9.18
C ALA A 163 21.97 7.48 -7.79
N VAL A 164 21.20 6.86 -6.88
CA VAL A 164 21.07 7.30 -5.49
C VAL A 164 22.37 7.12 -4.70
N ALA A 165 23.08 6.01 -4.88
CA ALA A 165 24.38 5.81 -4.24
C ALA A 165 25.41 6.84 -4.73
N ASP A 166 25.51 7.02 -6.05
CA ASP A 166 26.47 7.94 -6.66
C ASP A 166 26.29 9.41 -6.18
N VAL A 167 25.05 9.86 -5.95
CA VAL A 167 24.76 11.24 -5.47
C VAL A 167 24.91 11.42 -3.96
N LEU A 168 24.83 10.34 -3.18
CA LEU A 168 25.00 10.39 -1.72
C LEU A 168 26.47 10.24 -1.30
N GLU A 169 27.31 9.69 -2.18
CA GLU A 169 28.76 9.56 -1.98
C GLU A 169 29.56 10.80 -2.47
N SER A 170 28.91 11.73 -3.20
CA SER A 170 29.55 12.93 -3.78
C SER A 170 29.68 14.08 -2.78
#